data_AF-A0A6I4KZY1-F1
#
_entry.id   AF-A0A6I4KZY1-F1
#
_cell.length_a   1.000
_cell.length_b   1.000
_cell.length_c   1.000
_cell.angle_alpha   90.00
_cell.angle_beta   90.00
_cell.angle_gamma   90.00
#
_symmetry.space_group_name_H-M   'P 1'
#
loop_
_entity.id
_entity.type
_entity.pdbx_description
1 polymer ?
#
loop_
_entity_poly.entity_id
_entity_poly.type
_entity_poly.pdbx_seq_one_letter_code
_entity_poly.pdbx_strand_id
1 'polypeptide(L)'
;MNIAKSIITVATSFVFSTAMASEKSPKENSDWFLIASSQDNTRSYSGKAGSLEITNTKNGSQVAIIIGQIEDKTNNTLQYNKWYVSVDDCKKESGKMALLDISGEYIDSIDFVLGGNNIASGIADVICGAYDIRQKEIEGKGL
;
A
#
# COMPACT_ATOMS: atom_id res chain seq x y z
N MET A 1 -8.16 40.73 65.90
CA MET A 1 -7.55 39.51 65.33
C MET A 1 -8.30 39.20 64.04
N ASN A 2 -7.54 39.08 62.94
CA ASN A 2 -7.87 38.83 61.51
C ASN A 2 -9.24 38.20 61.22
N ILE A 3 -9.91 38.42 60.07
CA ILE A 3 -9.53 37.89 58.75
C ILE A 3 -10.01 38.78 57.58
N ALA A 4 -9.27 38.66 56.48
CA ALA A 4 -9.09 39.54 55.36
C ALA A 4 -10.21 39.57 54.28
N LYS A 5 -10.03 40.58 53.43
CA LYS A 5 -10.86 41.14 52.36
C LYS A 5 -11.22 40.14 51.25
N SER A 6 -12.50 40.07 50.90
CA SER A 6 -13.00 39.47 49.65
C SER A 6 -12.79 40.43 48.47
N ILE A 7 -12.13 39.93 47.42
CA ILE A 7 -12.07 40.56 46.09
C ILE A 7 -12.80 39.62 45.15
N ILE A 8 -13.92 40.06 44.58
CA ILE A 8 -14.59 39.36 43.47
C ILE A 8 -14.45 40.25 42.24
N THR A 9 -13.59 39.79 41.33
CA THR A 9 -13.31 40.39 40.03
C THR A 9 -14.47 40.07 39.08
N VAL A 10 -15.12 41.11 38.53
CA VAL A 10 -16.12 40.98 37.46
C VAL A 10 -15.55 41.61 36.19
N ALA A 11 -15.18 40.77 35.24
CA ALA A 11 -15.09 41.05 33.80
C ALA A 11 -14.68 39.70 33.17
N THR A 12 -15.24 39.20 32.08
CA THR A 12 -15.33 39.88 30.79
C THR A 12 -16.25 39.03 29.90
N SER A 13 -17.24 39.64 29.28
CA SER A 13 -18.14 38.97 28.34
C SER A 13 -17.40 38.66 27.04
N PHE A 14 -17.03 37.40 26.82
CA PHE A 14 -16.49 36.94 25.53
C PHE A 14 -17.65 36.62 24.58
N VAL A 15 -17.74 37.39 23.49
CA VAL A 15 -18.69 37.19 22.40
C VAL A 15 -18.22 35.97 21.60
N PHE A 16 -18.94 34.85 21.70
CA PHE A 16 -18.70 33.68 20.85
C PHE A 16 -19.34 33.92 19.47
N SER A 17 -18.55 34.38 18.51
CA SER A 17 -18.89 34.24 17.08
C SER A 17 -18.68 32.79 16.67
N THR A 18 -19.78 32.07 16.41
CA THR A 18 -19.72 30.73 15.80
C THR A 18 -19.39 30.88 14.31
N ALA A 19 -18.11 30.92 13.99
CA ALA A 19 -17.67 30.61 12.63
C ALA A 19 -17.88 29.10 12.41
N MET A 20 -18.78 28.73 11.51
CA MET A 20 -18.84 27.36 10.99
C MET A 20 -17.57 27.14 10.16
N ALA A 21 -16.53 26.59 10.79
CA ALA A 21 -15.40 26.06 10.07
C ALA A 21 -15.89 24.87 9.24
N SER A 22 -15.79 24.98 7.92
CA SER A 22 -15.88 23.82 7.04
C SER A 22 -14.65 22.95 7.35
N GLU A 23 -14.85 21.91 8.16
CA GLU A 23 -13.84 20.90 8.41
C GLU A 23 -13.66 20.10 7.14
N LYS A 24 -12.68 20.52 6.32
CA LYS A 24 -12.14 19.69 5.26
C LYS A 24 -11.54 18.46 5.96
N SER A 25 -12.23 17.33 5.90
CA SER A 25 -11.69 16.08 6.44
C SER A 25 -10.28 15.88 5.87
N PRO A 26 -9.28 15.51 6.69
CA PRO A 26 -8.00 15.13 6.14
C PRO A 26 -8.27 13.94 5.24
N LYS A 27 -8.05 14.10 3.92
CA LYS A 27 -7.88 12.95 3.05
C LYS A 27 -6.74 12.15 3.68
N GLU A 28 -7.06 11.00 4.21
CA GLU A 28 -6.06 10.01 4.60
C GLU A 28 -5.33 9.62 3.32
N ASN A 29 -4.26 10.33 2.99
CA ASN A 29 -3.42 10.06 1.82
C ASN A 29 -2.56 8.85 2.16
N SER A 30 -3.18 7.67 2.23
CA SER A 30 -2.44 6.42 2.29
C SER A 30 -1.92 6.12 0.89
N ASP A 31 -0.61 5.98 0.74
CA ASP A 31 0.03 5.50 -0.50
C ASP A 31 -0.27 4.02 -0.77
N TRP A 32 -1.07 3.37 0.07
CA TRP A 32 -1.42 1.95 -0.04
C TRP A 32 -2.77 1.78 -0.71
N PHE A 33 -2.82 0.91 -1.73
CA PHE A 33 -4.05 0.52 -2.39
C PHE A 33 -4.31 -0.97 -2.17
N LEU A 34 -5.57 -1.31 -1.88
CA LEU A 34 -5.98 -2.70 -1.71
C LEU A 34 -5.87 -3.44 -3.05
N ILE A 35 -5.21 -4.58 -3.05
CA ILE A 35 -5.09 -5.48 -4.21
C ILE A 35 -6.09 -6.63 -4.07
N ALA A 36 -6.04 -7.32 -2.94
CA ALA A 36 -6.85 -8.51 -2.69
C ALA A 36 -7.17 -8.67 -1.21
N SER A 37 -8.16 -9.50 -0.90
CA SER A 37 -8.45 -9.94 0.46
C SER A 37 -8.83 -11.41 0.46
N SER A 38 -8.62 -12.09 1.58
CA SER A 38 -9.15 -13.43 1.79
C SER A 38 -10.69 -13.40 1.77
N GLN A 39 -11.34 -14.52 1.44
CA GLN A 39 -12.81 -14.59 1.33
C GLN A 39 -13.52 -14.22 2.63
N ASP A 40 -12.91 -14.52 3.77
CA ASP A 40 -13.40 -14.19 5.11
C ASP A 40 -13.00 -12.77 5.58
N ASN A 41 -12.30 -12.00 4.74
CA ASN A 41 -11.79 -10.66 5.02
C ASN A 41 -10.84 -10.55 6.23
N THR A 42 -10.27 -11.67 6.68
CA THR A 42 -9.31 -11.70 7.80
C THR A 42 -7.90 -11.32 7.37
N ARG A 43 -7.58 -11.43 6.07
CA ARG A 43 -6.30 -10.99 5.50
C ARG A 43 -6.48 -10.03 4.34
N SER A 44 -5.79 -8.89 4.40
CA SER A 44 -5.72 -7.87 3.35
C SER A 44 -4.34 -7.91 2.68
N TYR A 45 -4.30 -7.72 1.37
CA TYR A 45 -3.06 -7.57 0.60
C TYR A 45 -3.12 -6.24 -0.14
N SER A 46 -2.17 -5.35 0.16
CA SER A 46 -2.12 -4.00 -0.40
C SER A 46 -0.78 -3.73 -1.06
N GLY A 47 -0.77 -2.95 -2.13
CA GLY A 47 0.44 -2.48 -2.79
C GLY A 47 0.76 -1.03 -2.42
N LYS A 48 2.04 -0.67 -2.35
CA LYS A 48 2.47 0.72 -2.19
C LYS A 48 2.58 1.40 -3.55
N ALA A 49 1.83 2.47 -3.77
CA ALA A 49 1.91 3.29 -4.97
C ALA A 49 3.34 3.82 -5.20
N GLY A 50 3.77 3.88 -6.45
CA GLY A 50 5.11 4.36 -6.81
C GLY A 50 6.27 3.45 -6.38
N SER A 51 6.01 2.24 -5.87
CA SER A 51 7.07 1.32 -5.43
C SER A 51 7.60 0.36 -6.50
N LEU A 52 7.14 0.50 -7.75
CA LEU A 52 7.61 -0.34 -8.86
C LEU A 52 9.11 -0.16 -9.08
N GLU A 53 9.84 -1.26 -8.99
CA GLU A 53 11.25 -1.36 -9.35
C GLU A 53 11.40 -2.41 -10.46
N ILE A 54 12.18 -2.10 -11.50
CA ILE A 54 12.57 -3.05 -12.54
C ILE A 54 14.06 -3.29 -12.40
N THR A 55 14.44 -4.55 -12.16
CA THR A 55 15.83 -4.92 -11.88
C THR A 55 16.14 -6.31 -12.44
N ASN A 56 17.37 -6.77 -12.26
CA ASN A 56 17.79 -8.11 -12.66
C ASN A 56 18.09 -8.96 -11.42
N THR A 57 17.66 -10.22 -11.46
CA THR A 57 18.10 -11.23 -10.49
C THR A 57 19.60 -11.51 -10.65
N LYS A 58 20.19 -12.22 -9.68
CA LYS A 58 21.59 -12.68 -9.74
C LYS A 58 21.91 -13.50 -11.00
N ASN A 59 20.91 -14.17 -11.56
CA ASN A 59 21.05 -15.00 -12.77
C ASN A 59 20.80 -14.22 -14.07
N GLY A 60 20.58 -12.90 -13.98
CA GLY A 60 20.38 -12.02 -15.14
C GLY A 60 18.95 -11.91 -15.64
N SER A 61 17.99 -12.65 -15.07
CA SER A 61 16.58 -12.52 -15.43
C SER A 61 16.01 -11.18 -14.94
N GLN A 62 15.36 -10.43 -15.83
CA GLN A 62 14.68 -9.18 -15.48
C GLN A 62 13.39 -9.47 -14.71
N VAL A 63 13.15 -8.70 -13.65
CA VAL A 63 12.00 -8.82 -12.76
C VAL A 63 11.38 -7.45 -12.51
N ALA A 64 10.07 -7.43 -12.30
CA ALA A 64 9.32 -6.28 -11.78
C ALA A 64 8.96 -6.55 -10.32
N ILE A 65 9.24 -5.59 -9.44
CA ILE A 65 9.10 -5.70 -7.99
C ILE A 65 8.19 -4.59 -7.49
N ILE A 66 7.31 -4.88 -6.55
CA ILE A 66 6.57 -3.86 -5.77
C ILE A 66 6.74 -4.11 -4.27
N ILE A 67 6.51 -3.07 -3.48
CA ILE A 67 6.39 -3.19 -2.03
C ILE A 67 4.93 -3.50 -1.68
N GLY A 68 4.76 -4.57 -0.91
CA GLY A 68 3.49 -5.10 -0.46
C GLY A 68 3.30 -4.99 1.05
N GLN A 69 2.04 -4.96 1.46
CA GLN A 69 1.60 -5.06 2.84
C GLN A 69 0.61 -6.21 2.98
N ILE A 70 0.83 -7.04 4.01
CA ILE A 70 -0.10 -8.10 4.42
C ILE A 70 -0.60 -7.74 5.81
N GLU A 71 -1.89 -7.47 5.92
CA GLU A 71 -2.58 -7.29 7.20
C GLU A 71 -3.27 -8.59 7.56
N ASP A 72 -2.98 -9.14 8.74
CA ASP A 72 -3.70 -10.27 9.33
C ASP A 72 -4.47 -9.77 10.56
N LYS A 73 -5.78 -9.61 10.40
CA LYS A 73 -6.68 -9.08 11.43
C LYS A 73 -6.93 -10.08 12.55
N THR A 74 -6.81 -11.37 12.25
CA THR A 74 -6.96 -12.43 13.26
C THR A 74 -5.82 -12.39 14.27
N ASN A 75 -4.59 -12.18 13.79
CA ASN A 75 -3.39 -12.14 14.62
C ASN A 75 -2.98 -10.71 15.03
N ASN A 76 -3.71 -9.68 14.55
CA ASN A 76 -3.37 -8.27 14.72
C ASN A 76 -1.92 -7.96 14.29
N THR A 77 -1.53 -8.46 13.10
CA THR A 77 -0.18 -8.26 12.56
C THR A 77 -0.21 -7.53 11.23
N LEU A 78 0.87 -6.80 10.98
CA LEU A 78 1.12 -6.07 9.75
C LEU A 78 2.53 -6.41 9.27
N GLN A 79 2.62 -6.94 8.06
CA GLN A 79 3.89 -7.36 7.46
C GLN A 79 4.15 -6.59 6.18
N TYR A 80 5.40 -6.22 5.96
CA TYR A 80 5.86 -5.56 4.73
C TYR A 80 6.82 -6.47 4.00
N ASN A 81 6.55 -6.69 2.72
CA ASN A 81 7.29 -7.61 1.88
C ASN A 81 7.58 -6.97 0.52
N LYS A 82 8.48 -7.58 -0.26
CA LYS A 82 8.56 -7.32 -1.69
C LYS A 82 7.94 -8.49 -2.44
N TRP A 83 7.15 -8.18 -3.45
CA TRP A 83 6.62 -9.16 -4.39
C TRP A 83 7.23 -8.92 -5.75
N TYR A 84 7.74 -9.97 -6.38
CA TYR A 84 8.23 -9.85 -7.75
C TYR A 84 7.73 -10.95 -8.66
N VAL A 85 7.63 -10.59 -9.94
CA VAL A 85 7.34 -11.49 -11.06
C VAL A 85 8.42 -11.29 -12.12
N SER A 86 8.84 -12.37 -12.78
CA SER A 86 9.76 -12.24 -13.90
C SER A 86 9.06 -11.59 -15.09
N VAL A 87 9.78 -10.76 -15.84
CA VAL A 87 9.21 -10.12 -17.03
C VAL A 87 8.75 -11.15 -18.06
N ASP A 88 9.42 -12.30 -18.13
CA ASP A 88 9.02 -13.39 -19.01
C ASP A 88 7.71 -14.06 -18.57
N ASP A 89 7.47 -14.18 -17.27
CA ASP A 89 6.21 -14.73 -16.75
C ASP A 89 5.05 -13.73 -16.91
N CYS A 90 5.32 -12.42 -16.80
CA CYS A 90 4.33 -11.41 -17.19
C CYS A 90 3.92 -11.54 -18.66
N LYS A 91 4.88 -11.76 -19.57
CA LYS A 91 4.59 -11.98 -21.00
C LYS A 91 3.86 -13.30 -21.29
N LYS A 92 4.10 -14.33 -20.48
CA LYS A 92 3.42 -15.63 -20.58
C LYS A 92 2.08 -15.65 -19.84
N GLU A 93 1.74 -14.56 -19.17
CA GLU A 93 0.54 -14.40 -18.35
C GLU A 93 0.40 -15.45 -17.23
N SER A 94 1.50 -16.11 -16.88
CA SER A 94 1.51 -17.20 -15.91
C SER A 94 2.94 -17.52 -15.47
N GLY A 95 3.08 -18.05 -14.24
CA GLY A 95 4.37 -18.42 -13.69
C GLY A 95 4.35 -18.44 -12.17
N LYS A 96 5.45 -17.99 -11.56
CA LYS A 96 5.59 -17.89 -10.10
C LYS A 96 5.82 -16.44 -9.69
N MET A 97 5.05 -15.99 -8.71
CA MET A 97 5.32 -14.75 -7.99
C MET A 97 6.15 -15.10 -6.76
N ALA A 98 7.29 -14.45 -6.60
CA ALA A 98 8.15 -14.62 -5.44
C ALA A 98 7.81 -13.59 -4.35
N LEU A 99 7.89 -14.06 -3.11
CA LEU A 99 7.76 -13.30 -1.88
C LEU A 99 9.15 -13.14 -1.27
N LEU A 100 9.56 -11.90 -1.06
CA LEU A 100 10.78 -11.55 -0.34
C LEU A 100 10.42 -10.80 0.93
N ASP A 101 11.30 -10.86 1.92
CA ASP A 101 11.26 -9.92 3.02
C ASP A 101 11.62 -8.50 2.54
N ILE A 102 11.55 -7.51 3.43
CA ILE A 102 11.88 -6.13 3.05
C ILE A 102 13.37 -5.93 2.71
N SER A 103 14.25 -6.78 3.26
CA SER A 103 15.68 -6.84 2.94
C SER A 103 15.94 -7.32 1.50
N GLY A 104 15.00 -8.06 0.92
CA GLY A 104 15.15 -8.76 -0.35
C GLY A 104 15.59 -10.22 -0.22
N GLU A 105 15.56 -10.80 0.97
CA GLU A 105 15.77 -12.24 1.17
C GLU A 105 14.53 -13.02 0.77
N TYR A 106 14.74 -14.16 0.10
CA TYR A 106 13.65 -15.02 -0.37
C TYR A 106 12.92 -15.68 0.79
N ILE A 107 11.59 -15.55 0.79
CA ILE A 107 10.69 -16.22 1.74
C ILE A 107 10.02 -17.41 1.05
N ASP A 108 9.30 -17.16 -0.05
CA ASP A 108 8.48 -18.18 -0.72
C ASP A 108 8.17 -17.81 -2.18
N SER A 109 7.50 -18.72 -2.91
CA SER A 109 6.95 -18.45 -4.23
C SER A 109 5.60 -19.14 -4.43
N ILE A 110 4.70 -18.47 -5.12
CA ILE A 110 3.31 -18.91 -5.31
C ILE A 110 2.98 -18.86 -6.80
N ASP A 111 2.34 -19.90 -7.31
CA ASP A 111 1.89 -19.95 -8.70
C ASP A 111 0.80 -18.90 -8.97
N PHE A 112 0.88 -18.26 -10.13
CA PHE A 112 -0.14 -17.33 -10.61
C PHE A 112 -0.48 -17.59 -12.08
N VAL A 113 -1.69 -17.17 -12.44
CA VAL A 113 -2.13 -16.94 -13.82
C VAL A 113 -2.83 -15.59 -13.82
N LEU A 114 -2.48 -14.70 -14.75
CA LEU A 114 -3.09 -13.37 -14.82
C LEU A 114 -4.61 -13.47 -15.02
N GLY A 115 -5.37 -12.59 -14.37
CA GLY A 115 -6.83 -12.67 -14.30
C GLY A 115 -7.39 -13.88 -13.53
N GLY A 116 -6.52 -14.67 -12.87
CA GLY A 116 -6.92 -15.80 -12.03
C GLY A 116 -7.59 -15.36 -10.73
N ASN A 117 -8.45 -16.22 -10.17
CA ASN A 117 -9.21 -15.91 -8.95
C ASN A 117 -8.46 -16.32 -7.66
N ASN A 118 -7.23 -15.85 -7.50
CA ASN A 118 -6.47 -16.03 -6.27
C ASN A 118 -5.63 -14.79 -5.94
N ILE A 119 -5.13 -14.70 -4.71
CA ILE A 119 -4.37 -13.53 -4.22
C ILE A 119 -3.08 -13.30 -5.03
N ALA A 120 -2.34 -14.36 -5.37
CA ALA A 120 -1.10 -14.24 -6.13
C ALA A 120 -1.36 -13.73 -7.55
N SER A 121 -2.43 -14.19 -8.20
CA SER A 121 -2.92 -13.67 -9.48
C SER A 121 -3.25 -12.19 -9.41
N GLY A 122 -4.00 -11.74 -8.39
CA GLY A 122 -4.32 -10.33 -8.22
C GLY A 122 -3.08 -9.45 -8.00
N ILE A 123 -2.10 -9.94 -7.25
CA ILE A 123 -0.81 -9.23 -7.07
C ILE A 123 -0.01 -9.21 -8.39
N ALA A 124 0.04 -10.34 -9.10
CA ALA A 124 0.72 -10.43 -10.39
C ALA A 124 0.09 -9.52 -11.45
N ASP A 125 -1.25 -9.40 -11.49
CA ASP A 125 -1.96 -8.46 -12.37
C ASP A 125 -1.49 -7.02 -12.14
N VAL A 126 -1.31 -6.61 -10.88
CA VAL A 126 -0.79 -5.29 -10.53
C VAL A 126 0.67 -5.14 -10.96
N ILE A 127 1.53 -6.11 -10.67
CA ILE A 127 2.96 -6.04 -11.00
C ILE A 127 3.16 -5.96 -12.52
N CYS A 128 2.54 -6.89 -13.26
CA CYS A 128 2.67 -6.97 -14.70
C CYS A 128 2.01 -5.78 -15.41
N GLY A 129 0.83 -5.34 -14.95
CA GLY A 129 0.17 -4.14 -15.47
C GLY A 129 1.00 -2.88 -15.24
N ALA A 130 1.60 -2.72 -14.06
CA ALA A 130 2.48 -1.59 -13.76
C ALA A 130 3.76 -1.62 -14.62
N TYR A 131 4.34 -2.80 -14.83
CA TYR A 131 5.47 -2.99 -15.73
C TYR A 131 5.12 -2.59 -17.17
N ASP A 132 3.99 -3.04 -17.69
CA ASP A 132 3.56 -2.74 -19.06
C ASP A 132 3.32 -1.24 -19.29
N ILE A 133 2.69 -0.57 -18.32
CA ILE A 133 2.52 0.89 -18.35
C ILE A 133 3.89 1.57 -18.39
N ARG A 134 4.82 1.16 -17.51
CA ARG A 134 6.16 1.73 -17.44
C ARG A 134 6.94 1.55 -18.75
N GLN A 135 6.81 0.40 -19.41
CA GLN A 135 7.45 0.19 -20.72
C GLN A 135 6.86 1.10 -21.80
N LYS A 136 5.53 1.25 -21.84
CA LYS A 136 4.87 2.15 -22.80
C LYS A 136 5.30 3.61 -22.64
N GLU A 137 5.47 4.07 -21.40
CA GLU A 137 6.03 5.40 -21.09
C GLU A 137 7.45 5.56 -21.62
N ILE A 138 8.33 4.56 -21.40
CA ILE A 138 9.72 4.59 -21.85
C ILE A 138 9.79 4.59 -23.39
N GLU A 139 8.93 3.84 -24.06
CA GLU A 139 8.85 3.78 -25.52
C GLU A 139 8.25 5.04 -26.17
N GLY A 140 7.83 6.04 -25.38
CA GLY A 140 7.20 7.27 -25.88
C GLY A 140 5.82 7.03 -26.49
N LYS A 141 5.22 5.85 -26.27
CA LYS A 141 3.85 5.52 -26.66
C LYS A 141 2.93 5.85 -25.49
N GLY A 142 2.82 7.14 -25.20
CA GLY A 142 1.83 7.65 -24.25
C GLY A 142 0.42 7.22 -24.69
N LEU A 143 -0.39 6.81 -23.71
CA LEU A 143 -1.81 6.48 -23.85
C LEU A 143 -2.59 7.54 -24.64
#